data_AF-A0AAD6HJX5-F1
#
_entry.id   AF-A0AAD6HJX5-F1
#
_cell.length_a   1.000
_cell.length_b   1.000
_cell.length_c   1.000
_cell.angle_alpha   90.00
_cell.angle_beta   90.00
_cell.angle_gamma   90.00
#
_symmetry.space_group_name_H-M   'P 1'
#
loop_
_entity.id
_entity.type
_entity.pdbx_description
1 polymer ?
#
loop_
_entity_poly.entity_id
_entity_poly.type
_entity_poly.pdbx_seq_one_letter_code
_entity_poly.pdbx_strand_id
1 'polypeptide(L)'
;MSNSSIILFDNAAEENSDPSVENQGAEIPLDVPNRLGSLEAVLSHLQNMGFMSLGSMHRNYLGIFVRWVGRADHVESAPNGSIPRNMHDGPSACNIFGLAKSDRLFQGDWIGLASHHLGVAIGDGMLYVSWDGATEVDHWEVEVLGDDVSFYIVSQVITTGFETEIGLSSQPLQDSPIRPVEVLQVRR
;
A
#
# COMPACT_ATOMS: atom_id res chain seq x y z
N MET A 1 -5.03 24.96 16.57
CA MET A 1 -4.26 25.93 15.75
C MET A 1 -3.78 25.16 14.54
N SER A 2 -4.11 25.59 13.33
CA SER A 2 -3.55 24.95 12.12
C SER A 2 -2.07 25.34 12.04
N ASN A 3 -1.17 24.40 12.29
CA ASN A 3 0.24 24.62 11.98
C ASN A 3 0.38 24.65 10.46
N SER A 4 0.67 25.83 9.91
CA SER A 4 1.03 25.99 8.51
C SER A 4 2.50 25.59 8.38
N SER A 5 2.81 24.51 7.66
CA SER A 5 4.17 24.14 7.31
C SER A 5 4.34 24.14 5.79
N ILE A 6 5.56 24.42 5.34
CA ILE A 6 6.01 24.13 3.97
C ILE A 6 6.61 22.74 3.99
N ILE A 7 6.17 21.92 3.04
CA ILE A 7 6.76 20.61 2.76
C ILE A 7 7.52 20.73 1.44
N LEU A 8 8.81 20.42 1.47
CA LEU A 8 9.71 20.57 0.33
C LEU A 8 10.49 19.28 0.10
N PHE A 9 10.66 18.93 -1.17
CA PHE A 9 11.66 17.96 -1.58
C PHE A 9 12.81 18.72 -2.24
N ASP A 10 14.00 18.63 -1.66
CA ASP A 10 15.22 19.25 -2.14
C ASP A 10 16.04 18.21 -2.93
N ASN A 11 16.23 18.50 -4.22
CA ASN A 11 16.99 17.65 -5.11
C ASN A 11 18.50 17.82 -4.97
N ALA A 12 19.00 18.85 -4.28
CA ALA A 12 20.43 19.14 -4.17
C ALA A 12 21.15 19.10 -5.54
N ALA A 13 20.49 19.64 -6.58
CA ALA A 13 20.85 19.43 -7.98
C ALA A 13 21.77 20.51 -8.57
N GLU A 14 22.41 21.35 -7.74
CA GLU A 14 23.33 22.38 -8.23
C GLU A 14 24.80 21.94 -8.27
N GLU A 15 25.50 22.39 -9.32
CA GLU A 15 26.89 22.03 -9.64
C GLU A 15 27.90 22.41 -8.55
N ASN A 16 28.74 21.44 -8.17
CA ASN A 16 30.09 21.57 -7.59
C ASN A 16 30.29 22.39 -6.30
N SER A 17 29.26 23.03 -5.74
CA SER A 17 29.36 23.86 -4.54
C SER A 17 28.35 23.54 -3.44
N ASP A 18 27.44 22.60 -3.70
CA ASP A 18 26.45 22.14 -2.73
C ASP A 18 27.13 21.24 -1.67
N PRO A 19 27.01 21.53 -0.35
CA PRO A 19 27.60 20.70 0.70
C PRO A 19 26.96 19.31 0.81
N SER A 20 25.80 19.11 0.16
CA SER A 20 25.05 17.87 0.12
C SER A 20 24.96 17.37 -1.32
N VAL A 21 25.39 16.14 -1.57
CA VAL A 21 25.08 15.43 -2.83
C VAL A 21 23.81 14.59 -2.71
N GLU A 22 23.06 14.73 -1.61
CA GLU A 22 21.94 13.85 -1.26
C GLU A 22 20.61 14.59 -1.41
N ASN A 23 19.61 13.91 -1.98
CA ASN A 23 18.24 14.41 -1.95
C ASN A 23 17.72 14.41 -0.50
N GLN A 24 16.94 15.42 -0.14
CA GLN A 24 16.40 15.59 1.20
C GLN A 24 14.93 16.01 1.19
N GLY A 25 14.16 15.51 2.14
CA GLY A 25 12.82 16.02 2.44
C GLY A 25 12.90 17.01 3.60
N ALA A 26 12.23 18.16 3.50
CA ALA A 26 12.21 19.18 4.53
C ALA A 26 10.77 19.54 4.94
N GLU A 27 10.54 19.59 6.25
CA GLU A 27 9.36 20.24 6.82
C GLU A 27 9.78 21.53 7.54
N ILE A 28 9.15 22.64 7.14
CA ILE A 28 9.44 23.99 7.63
C ILE A 28 8.15 24.56 8.23
N PRO A 29 7.93 24.42 9.55
CA PRO A 29 6.86 25.14 10.24
C PRO A 29 6.98 26.65 10.05
N LEU A 30 5.84 27.30 9.87
CA LEU A 30 5.76 28.75 9.70
C LEU A 30 5.10 29.42 10.90
N ASP A 31 5.79 30.40 11.46
CA ASP A 31 5.20 31.45 12.26
C ASP A 31 4.79 32.59 11.33
N VAL A 32 3.59 32.46 10.75
CA VAL A 32 3.08 33.40 9.74
C VAL A 32 2.95 34.83 10.27
N PRO A 33 2.43 35.09 11.49
CA PRO A 33 2.38 36.45 12.04
C PRO A 33 3.76 37.12 12.11
N ASN A 34 4.78 36.38 12.53
CA ASN A 34 6.13 36.92 12.68
C ASN A 34 7.01 36.75 11.43
N ARG A 35 6.50 36.08 10.38
CA ARG A 35 7.20 35.76 9.12
C ARG A 35 8.49 34.97 9.36
N LEU A 36 8.46 34.04 10.30
CA LEU A 36 9.58 33.16 10.60
C LEU A 36 9.28 31.74 10.11
N GLY A 37 10.32 31.05 9.66
CA GLY A 37 10.29 29.62 9.39
C GLY A 37 11.56 28.99 9.94
N SER A 38 11.43 27.82 10.57
CA SER A 38 12.56 27.05 11.09
C SER A 38 12.55 25.67 10.45
N LEU A 39 13.71 25.16 10.06
CA LEU A 39 13.84 23.79 9.58
C LEU A 39 13.71 22.83 10.77
N GLU A 40 12.65 22.03 10.83
CA GLU A 40 12.42 21.08 11.94
C GLU A 40 12.86 19.65 11.61
N ALA A 41 12.63 19.20 10.38
CA ALA A 41 12.93 17.82 10.00
C ALA A 41 13.59 17.77 8.63
N VAL A 42 14.71 17.05 8.57
CA VAL A 42 15.38 16.62 7.33
C VAL A 42 15.24 15.10 7.25
N LEU A 43 14.45 14.62 6.30
CA LEU A 43 14.42 13.22 5.95
C LEU A 43 15.47 12.99 4.86
N SER A 44 16.43 12.13 5.12
CA SER A 44 17.41 11.69 4.13
C SER A 44 17.10 10.28 3.67
N HIS A 45 17.46 9.96 2.42
CA HIS A 45 17.38 8.58 1.95
C HIS A 45 18.37 7.70 2.74
N LEU A 46 17.94 6.48 3.12
CA LEU A 46 18.78 5.56 3.92
C LEU A 46 20.10 5.14 3.25
N GLN A 47 20.21 5.33 1.93
CA GLN A 47 21.38 4.99 1.14
C GLN A 47 22.14 6.23 0.63
N ASN A 48 21.84 7.42 1.15
CA ASN A 48 22.59 8.64 0.85
C ASN A 48 22.74 8.89 -0.66
N MET A 49 21.61 8.97 -1.37
CA MET A 49 21.58 9.07 -2.84
C MET A 49 21.22 10.48 -3.31
N GLY A 50 21.88 10.90 -4.40
CA GLY A 50 21.59 12.13 -5.12
C GLY A 50 21.06 11.87 -6.51
N PHE A 51 19.94 12.48 -6.85
CA PHE A 51 19.43 12.53 -8.21
C PHE A 51 19.07 13.96 -8.61
N MET A 52 19.49 14.33 -9.81
CA MET A 52 19.39 15.69 -10.33
C MET A 52 17.96 16.19 -10.57
N SER A 53 16.96 15.32 -10.62
CA SER A 53 15.60 15.68 -10.99
C SER A 53 14.59 14.66 -10.50
N LEU A 54 13.32 15.05 -10.39
CA LEU A 54 12.18 14.25 -9.92
C LEU A 54 12.16 14.05 -8.40
N GLY A 55 11.21 13.26 -7.91
CA GLY A 55 11.04 13.01 -6.48
C GLY A 55 9.99 13.93 -5.90
N SER A 56 9.44 13.53 -4.77
CA SER A 56 8.32 14.26 -4.17
C SER A 56 8.18 13.94 -2.71
N MET A 57 7.82 14.94 -1.93
CA MET A 57 7.41 14.78 -0.54
C MET A 57 6.04 15.41 -0.37
N HIS A 58 5.14 14.72 0.32
CA HIS A 58 3.84 15.25 0.71
C HIS A 58 3.47 14.81 2.12
N ARG A 59 2.67 15.64 2.80
CA ARG A 59 2.11 15.33 4.12
C ARG A 59 0.63 14.97 3.97
N ASN A 60 0.20 13.93 4.67
CA ASN A 60 -1.21 13.54 4.80
C ASN A 60 -1.54 13.19 6.26
N TYR A 61 -2.73 12.62 6.50
CA TYR A 61 -3.20 12.28 7.85
C TYR A 61 -2.44 11.11 8.49
N LEU A 62 -1.78 10.27 7.68
CA LEU A 62 -0.96 9.14 8.14
C LEU A 62 0.49 9.53 8.44
N GLY A 63 0.94 10.70 7.95
CA GLY A 63 2.28 11.22 8.23
C GLY A 63 2.90 11.91 7.02
N ILE A 64 4.20 11.71 6.84
CA ILE A 64 4.96 12.24 5.70
C ILE A 64 5.30 11.07 4.78
N PHE A 65 4.96 11.24 3.51
CA PHE A 65 5.33 10.32 2.45
C PHE A 65 6.40 10.96 1.58
N VAL A 66 7.51 10.26 1.42
CA VAL A 66 8.65 10.68 0.59
C VAL A 66 8.89 9.65 -0.48
N ARG A 67 9.01 10.12 -1.72
CA ARG A 67 9.41 9.31 -2.86
C ARG A 67 10.80 9.74 -3.32
N TRP A 68 11.68 8.75 -3.41
CA TRP A 68 13.06 8.94 -3.84
C TRP A 68 13.21 8.60 -5.32
N VAL A 69 14.08 9.32 -6.00
CA VAL A 69 14.28 9.18 -7.44
C VAL A 69 15.09 7.92 -7.74
N GLY A 70 14.92 7.38 -8.95
CA GLY A 70 15.91 6.50 -9.57
C GLY A 70 15.90 5.04 -9.10
N ARG A 71 15.13 4.69 -8.08
CA ARG A 71 14.90 3.28 -7.70
C ARG A 71 13.44 2.87 -7.59
N ALA A 72 12.50 3.78 -7.88
CA ALA A 72 11.08 3.50 -7.61
C ALA A 72 10.82 3.19 -6.12
N ASP A 73 11.72 3.63 -5.24
CA ASP A 73 11.66 3.44 -3.80
C ASP A 73 10.85 4.57 -3.16
N HIS A 74 9.96 4.22 -2.26
CA HIS A 74 9.18 5.20 -1.50
C HIS A 74 9.05 4.80 -0.03
N VAL A 75 9.14 5.81 0.82
CA VAL A 75 9.13 5.69 2.26
C VAL A 75 7.92 6.42 2.80
N GLU A 76 7.11 5.72 3.57
CA GLU A 76 6.10 6.33 4.43
C GLU A 76 6.68 6.44 5.84
N SER A 77 6.69 7.65 6.39
CA SER A 77 7.01 7.89 7.78
C SER A 77 5.74 8.16 8.58
N ALA A 78 5.62 7.54 9.75
CA ALA A 78 4.55 7.83 10.68
C ALA A 78 4.71 9.24 11.25
N PRO A 79 3.67 9.84 11.86
CA PRO A 79 3.73 11.21 12.36
C PRO A 79 4.76 11.42 13.48
N ASN A 80 5.24 10.33 14.09
CA ASN A 80 6.30 10.32 15.11
C ASN A 80 7.71 10.14 14.51
N GLY A 81 7.86 10.15 13.19
CA GLY A 81 9.14 10.02 12.48
C GLY A 81 9.64 8.59 12.32
N SER A 82 8.91 7.56 12.78
CA SER A 82 9.28 6.18 12.45
C SER A 82 9.03 5.88 10.97
N ILE A 83 9.79 4.97 10.37
CA ILE A 83 9.61 4.52 8.98
C ILE A 83 8.88 3.18 8.98
N PRO A 84 7.53 3.15 8.97
CA PRO A 84 6.77 1.91 8.96
C PRO A 84 6.88 1.12 7.65
N ARG A 85 7.12 1.78 6.51
CA ARG A 85 7.11 1.11 5.20
C ARG A 85 8.16 1.67 4.25
N ASN A 86 8.89 0.76 3.62
CA ASN A 86 9.69 0.99 2.42
C ASN A 86 9.13 0.11 1.31
N MET A 87 8.81 0.71 0.17
CA MET A 87 8.09 0.09 -0.94
C MET A 87 8.78 0.41 -2.26
N HIS A 88 8.54 -0.42 -3.26
CA HIS A 88 9.24 -0.42 -4.54
C HIS A 88 8.24 -0.51 -5.70
N ASP A 89 8.31 0.38 -6.69
CA ASP A 89 7.53 0.27 -7.93
C ASP A 89 8.22 -0.68 -8.92
N GLY A 90 7.59 -1.82 -9.21
CA GLY A 90 8.07 -2.78 -10.20
C GLY A 90 9.11 -3.78 -9.67
N PRO A 91 9.67 -4.64 -10.55
CA PRO A 91 10.61 -5.67 -10.15
C PRO A 91 11.86 -5.07 -9.52
N SER A 92 12.32 -5.65 -8.39
CA SER A 92 13.50 -5.17 -7.66
C SER A 92 14.76 -5.04 -8.54
N ALA A 93 14.89 -5.86 -9.58
CA ALA A 93 15.97 -5.76 -10.56
C ALA A 93 15.95 -4.43 -11.34
N CYS A 94 14.78 -3.91 -11.70
CA CYS A 94 14.64 -2.64 -12.42
C CYS A 94 15.05 -1.43 -11.57
N ASN A 95 14.97 -1.56 -10.25
CA ASN A 95 15.31 -0.52 -9.28
C ASN A 95 16.83 -0.37 -9.15
N ILE A 96 17.57 -1.47 -9.21
CA ILE A 96 19.04 -1.45 -9.12
C ILE A 96 19.66 -0.70 -10.31
N PHE A 97 19.03 -0.80 -11.49
CA PHE A 97 19.53 -0.21 -12.73
C PHE A 97 18.88 1.14 -13.10
N GLY A 98 17.99 1.68 -12.27
CA GLY A 98 17.28 2.93 -12.54
C GLY A 98 16.42 2.91 -13.80
N LEU A 99 15.92 1.72 -14.15
CA LEU A 99 15.09 1.49 -15.33
C LEU A 99 13.62 1.81 -15.07
N ALA A 100 13.20 1.78 -13.80
CA ALA A 100 11.90 2.24 -13.36
C ALA A 100 11.98 3.72 -12.94
N LYS A 101 11.29 4.59 -13.69
CA LYS A 101 11.16 6.01 -13.39
C LYS A 101 9.69 6.35 -13.23
N SER A 102 9.31 6.83 -12.07
CA SER A 102 8.05 7.54 -11.84
C SER A 102 8.36 8.99 -11.46
N ASP A 103 7.43 9.91 -11.74
CA ASP A 103 7.57 11.34 -11.44
C ASP A 103 7.02 11.64 -10.05
N ARG A 104 5.71 11.43 -9.87
CA ARG A 104 4.98 11.63 -8.61
C ARG A 104 4.21 10.38 -8.20
N LEU A 105 4.10 10.16 -6.90
CA LEU A 105 3.16 9.23 -6.30
C LEU A 105 2.14 10.01 -5.48
N PHE A 106 0.90 9.57 -5.54
CA PHE A 106 -0.20 10.13 -4.76
C PHE A 106 -0.77 9.02 -3.90
N GLN A 107 -1.00 9.34 -2.62
CA GLN A 107 -1.78 8.49 -1.73
C GLN A 107 -3.19 9.08 -1.67
N GLY A 108 -4.18 8.22 -1.85
CA GLY A 108 -5.58 8.61 -1.77
C GLY A 108 -6.44 7.38 -1.50
N ASP A 109 -7.66 7.64 -1.09
CA ASP A 109 -8.67 6.59 -1.03
C ASP A 109 -8.94 6.12 -2.46
N TRP A 110 -8.76 4.83 -2.71
CA TRP A 110 -9.02 4.24 -4.01
C TRP A 110 -9.99 3.09 -3.84
N ILE A 111 -11.05 3.12 -4.65
CA ILE A 111 -11.92 1.97 -4.84
C ILE A 111 -11.43 1.28 -6.10
N GLY A 112 -10.72 0.17 -5.90
CA GLY A 112 -10.41 -0.72 -6.99
C GLY A 112 -11.64 -1.57 -7.28
N LEU A 113 -11.92 -1.78 -8.56
CA LEU A 113 -13.01 -2.60 -9.05
C LEU A 113 -12.38 -3.73 -9.86
N ALA A 114 -12.55 -4.98 -9.44
CA ALA A 114 -12.08 -6.11 -10.24
C ALA A 114 -12.97 -6.25 -11.48
N SER A 115 -12.34 -6.30 -12.66
CA SER A 115 -13.02 -6.58 -13.93
C SER A 115 -13.01 -8.05 -14.32
N HIS A 116 -12.31 -8.90 -13.57
CA HIS A 116 -12.12 -10.31 -13.87
C HIS A 116 -12.80 -11.22 -12.86
N HIS A 117 -13.00 -12.48 -13.26
CA HIS A 117 -13.50 -13.52 -12.37
C HIS A 117 -12.49 -13.80 -11.25
N LEU A 118 -13.01 -14.09 -10.06
CA LEU A 118 -12.22 -14.39 -8.87
C LEU A 118 -11.27 -15.56 -9.10
N GLY A 119 -10.02 -15.40 -8.67
CA GLY A 119 -9.08 -16.50 -8.53
C GLY A 119 -9.38 -17.27 -7.24
N VAL A 120 -9.80 -18.53 -7.37
CA VAL A 120 -10.08 -19.42 -6.24
C VAL A 120 -9.25 -20.70 -6.37
N ALA A 121 -8.57 -21.09 -5.31
CA ALA A 121 -7.83 -22.35 -5.23
C ALA A 121 -8.19 -23.11 -3.94
N ILE A 122 -8.25 -24.43 -4.02
CA ILE A 122 -8.49 -25.32 -2.87
C ILE A 122 -7.31 -26.26 -2.73
N GLY A 123 -6.75 -26.37 -1.52
CA GLY A 123 -5.66 -27.28 -1.20
C GLY A 123 -5.55 -27.47 0.31
N ASP A 124 -5.20 -28.68 0.75
CA ASP A 124 -4.92 -29.00 2.16
C ASP A 124 -6.02 -28.60 3.16
N GLY A 125 -7.30 -28.67 2.76
CA GLY A 125 -8.44 -28.27 3.60
C GLY A 125 -8.62 -26.76 3.73
N MET A 126 -7.91 -25.99 2.91
CA MET A 126 -7.98 -24.53 2.84
C MET A 126 -8.54 -24.11 1.48
N LEU A 127 -9.28 -23.02 1.51
CA LEU A 127 -9.73 -22.27 0.35
C LEU A 127 -8.96 -20.95 0.32
N TYR A 128 -8.34 -20.65 -0.81
CA TYR A 128 -7.57 -19.44 -1.06
C TYR A 128 -8.31 -18.58 -2.07
N VAL A 129 -8.54 -17.32 -1.71
CA VAL A 129 -9.26 -16.36 -2.55
C VAL A 129 -8.48 -15.06 -2.62
N SER A 130 -8.37 -14.48 -3.82
CA SER A 130 -7.82 -13.13 -4.01
C SER A 130 -8.90 -12.20 -4.55
N TRP A 131 -8.91 -10.96 -4.06
CA TRP A 131 -9.83 -9.92 -4.53
C TRP A 131 -9.38 -9.22 -5.83
N ASP A 132 -8.22 -9.58 -6.39
CA ASP A 132 -7.71 -9.10 -7.70
C ASP A 132 -7.89 -7.58 -7.94
N GLY A 133 -7.62 -6.75 -6.93
CA GLY A 133 -7.77 -5.30 -7.09
C GLY A 133 -9.16 -4.72 -6.77
N ALA A 134 -10.24 -5.50 -6.55
CA ALA A 134 -11.46 -5.05 -5.87
C ALA A 134 -11.28 -4.65 -4.37
N THR A 135 -11.02 -3.38 -4.04
CA THR A 135 -10.88 -2.94 -2.62
C THR A 135 -12.22 -2.80 -1.87
N GLU A 136 -13.34 -2.98 -2.55
CA GLU A 136 -14.69 -2.92 -2.00
C GLU A 136 -15.16 -4.23 -1.32
N VAL A 137 -14.37 -5.30 -1.41
CA VAL A 137 -14.70 -6.59 -0.78
C VAL A 137 -14.62 -6.44 0.73
N ASP A 138 -15.76 -6.57 1.41
CA ASP A 138 -15.85 -6.50 2.87
C ASP A 138 -15.53 -7.86 3.50
N HIS A 139 -16.13 -8.92 2.97
CA HIS A 139 -15.91 -10.29 3.41
C HIS A 139 -16.19 -11.31 2.31
N TRP A 140 -15.71 -12.52 2.53
CA TRP A 140 -16.02 -13.71 1.74
C TRP A 140 -17.03 -14.57 2.47
N GLU A 141 -18.03 -15.06 1.74
CA GLU A 141 -18.94 -16.09 2.21
C GLU A 141 -18.67 -17.38 1.44
N VAL A 142 -18.54 -18.48 2.18
CA VAL A 142 -18.43 -19.82 1.59
C VAL A 142 -19.76 -20.52 1.80
N GLU A 143 -20.37 -20.93 0.70
CA GLU A 143 -21.65 -21.63 0.71
C GLU A 143 -21.51 -23.07 0.23
N VAL A 144 -22.29 -23.96 0.82
CA VAL A 144 -22.43 -25.35 0.36
C VAL A 144 -23.87 -25.64 -0.01
N LEU A 145 -24.06 -26.40 -1.09
CA LEU A 145 -25.37 -26.89 -1.49
C LEU A 145 -25.81 -28.04 -0.56
N GLY A 146 -26.97 -27.88 0.08
CA GLY A 146 -27.65 -28.92 0.84
C GLY A 146 -28.45 -29.88 -0.02
N ASP A 147 -28.87 -31.00 0.58
CA ASP A 147 -29.67 -32.02 -0.09
C ASP A 147 -31.09 -31.55 -0.44
N ASP A 148 -31.54 -30.49 0.22
CA ASP A 148 -32.80 -29.80 -0.03
C ASP A 148 -32.69 -28.72 -1.13
N VAL A 149 -31.56 -28.65 -1.84
CA VAL A 149 -31.26 -27.64 -2.87
C VAL A 149 -31.17 -26.21 -2.31
N SER A 150 -30.99 -26.07 -1.00
CA SER A 150 -30.72 -24.79 -0.35
C SER A 150 -29.22 -24.55 -0.20
N PHE A 151 -28.79 -23.30 -0.23
CA PHE A 151 -27.41 -22.92 0.09
C PHE A 151 -27.27 -22.57 1.56
N TYR A 152 -26.17 -23.01 2.16
CA TYR A 152 -25.85 -22.77 3.56
C TYR A 152 -24.47 -22.16 3.67
N ILE A 153 -24.38 -21.02 4.36
CA ILE A 153 -23.11 -20.38 4.67
C ILE A 153 -22.38 -21.24 5.71
N VAL A 154 -21.21 -21.73 5.35
CA VAL A 154 -20.34 -22.55 6.22
C VAL A 154 -19.16 -21.76 6.77
N SER A 155 -18.84 -20.61 6.17
CA SER A 155 -17.79 -19.72 6.65
C SER A 155 -18.02 -18.30 6.17
N GLN A 156 -17.67 -17.33 7.03
CA GLN A 156 -17.60 -15.92 6.69
C GLN A 156 -16.26 -15.39 7.18
N VAL A 157 -15.47 -14.78 6.28
CA VAL A 157 -14.14 -14.27 6.61
C VAL A 157 -13.98 -12.85 6.09
N ILE A 158 -13.70 -11.93 7.02
CA ILE A 158 -13.44 -10.52 6.71
C ILE A 158 -12.12 -10.41 5.93
N THR A 159 -12.11 -9.57 4.89
CA THR A 159 -10.90 -9.30 4.12
C THR A 159 -9.96 -8.38 4.91
N THR A 160 -8.67 -8.74 4.97
CA THR A 160 -7.66 -7.93 5.68
C THR A 160 -6.42 -7.64 4.84
N GLY A 161 -6.33 -8.20 3.62
CA GLY A 161 -5.20 -8.07 2.70
C GLY A 161 -5.53 -8.65 1.33
N PHE A 162 -4.53 -8.72 0.43
CA PHE A 162 -4.64 -9.16 -0.97
C PHE A 162 -5.17 -10.59 -1.17
N GLU A 163 -4.87 -11.47 -0.22
CA GLU A 163 -5.26 -12.88 -0.23
C GLU A 163 -5.95 -13.21 1.09
N THR A 164 -6.96 -14.06 1.02
CA THR A 164 -7.65 -14.61 2.19
C THR A 164 -7.54 -16.12 2.19
N GLU A 165 -7.08 -16.67 3.31
CA GLU A 165 -7.12 -18.10 3.60
C GLU A 165 -8.35 -18.42 4.43
N ILE A 166 -9.15 -19.37 3.96
CA ILE A 166 -10.40 -19.77 4.62
C ILE A 166 -10.30 -21.26 4.93
N GLY A 167 -10.25 -21.57 6.22
CA GLY A 167 -10.28 -22.96 6.70
C GLY A 167 -11.64 -23.59 6.40
N LEU A 168 -11.63 -24.68 5.64
CA LEU A 168 -12.83 -25.49 5.44
C LEU A 168 -12.96 -26.41 6.66
N SER A 169 -13.85 -26.06 7.59
CA SER A 169 -14.04 -26.86 8.79
C SER A 169 -14.46 -28.29 8.42
N SER A 170 -13.87 -29.28 9.07
CA SER A 170 -14.14 -30.70 8.83
C SER A 170 -15.45 -31.21 9.47
N GLN A 171 -16.40 -30.33 9.85
CA GLN A 171 -17.75 -30.76 10.22
C GLN A 171 -18.53 -31.10 8.94
N PRO A 172 -19.19 -32.28 8.91
CA PRO A 172 -18.83 -33.34 7.99
C PRO A 172 -19.11 -32.97 6.53
N LEU A 173 -18.03 -32.82 5.76
CA LEU A 173 -17.94 -33.37 4.40
C LEU A 173 -17.76 -34.90 4.43
N GLN A 174 -18.21 -35.58 5.50
CA GLN A 174 -18.25 -37.04 5.57
C GLN A 174 -19.51 -37.53 4.86
N ASP A 175 -19.28 -38.28 3.79
CA ASP A 175 -20.22 -39.13 3.07
C ASP A 175 -21.22 -38.48 2.10
N SER A 176 -20.87 -37.37 1.45
CA SER A 176 -21.65 -36.90 0.28
C SER A 176 -20.78 -36.63 -0.95
N PRO A 177 -21.25 -37.01 -2.15
CA PRO A 177 -20.55 -36.69 -3.39
C PRO A 177 -20.36 -35.18 -3.48
N ILE A 178 -19.17 -34.75 -3.91
CA ILE A 178 -18.72 -33.38 -4.16
C ILE A 178 -19.88 -32.38 -4.15
N ARG A 179 -20.16 -31.78 -2.98
CA ARG A 179 -21.15 -30.70 -2.89
C ARG A 179 -20.51 -29.48 -3.57
N PRO A 180 -21.21 -28.82 -4.51
CA PRO A 180 -20.75 -27.55 -5.04
C PRO A 180 -20.46 -26.59 -3.88
N VAL A 181 -19.23 -26.07 -3.86
CA VAL A 181 -18.84 -24.98 -2.97
C VAL A 181 -18.85 -23.72 -3.82
N GLU A 182 -19.62 -22.72 -3.39
CA GLU A 182 -19.62 -21.40 -4.00
C GLU A 182 -18.96 -20.40 -3.05
N VAL A 183 -18.23 -19.44 -3.62
CA VAL A 183 -17.57 -18.37 -2.88
C VAL A 183 -18.14 -17.06 -3.39
N LEU A 184 -18.78 -16.32 -2.48
CA LEU A 184 -19.40 -15.05 -2.80
C LEU A 184 -18.54 -13.89 -2.31
N GLN A 185 -18.38 -12.90 -3.20
CA GLN A 185 -17.81 -11.61 -2.87
C GLN A 185 -18.91 -10.71 -2.32
N VAL A 186 -18.83 -10.35 -1.04
CA VAL A 186 -19.77 -9.38 -0.44
C VAL A 186 -19.10 -8.02 -0.35
N ARG A 187 -19.83 -6.99 -0.83
CA ARG A 187 -19.36 -5.60 -0.92
C ARG A 187 -20.09 -4.75 0.11
N ARG A 188 -19.42 -3.69 0.59
CA ARG A 188 -19.97 -2.72 1.56
C ARG A 188 -21.05 -1.82 0.95
#